data_AF-A0A7X8LI77-F1
#
_entry.id   AF-A0A7X8LI77-F1
#
_cell.length_a   1.000
_cell.length_b   1.000
_cell.length_c   1.000
_cell.angle_alpha   90.00
_cell.angle_beta   90.00
_cell.angle_gamma   90.00
#
_symmetry.space_group_name_H-M   'P 1'
#
loop_
_entity.id
_entity.type
_entity.pdbx_description
1 polymer ?
#
loop_
_entity_poly.entity_id
_entity_poly.type
_entity_poly.pdbx_seq_one_letter_code
_entity_poly.pdbx_strand_id
1 'polypeptide(L)'
;MPHLNAFNWSLIIGIIATVIGLSLLAGGQKITPLLLALPRHKWTGRILAVLAWIGTGWAIMVMPLSMLTPYKQFVPYIIIISIPLSWFWLEDLLTCRATAGLLMLFPTPLLLCLRSHHSPWRLVLISFAYLALTAGMVVMLYPWHMRRACHALAKNSVTRIATGAATTLIGILIIAIGLLAFQ
;
A
#
# COMPACT_ATOMS: atom_id res chain seq x y z
N MET A 1 -0.15 -13.49 16.59
CA MET A 1 -1.19 -13.02 15.64
C MET A 1 -1.54 -14.18 14.74
N PRO A 2 -2.83 -14.44 14.43
CA PRO A 2 -3.16 -15.43 13.41
C PRO A 2 -2.38 -15.08 12.15
N HIS A 3 -1.52 -16.00 11.71
CA HIS A 3 -0.73 -15.78 10.51
C HIS A 3 -1.72 -15.70 9.34
N LEU A 4 -1.83 -14.52 8.72
CA LEU A 4 -2.66 -14.37 7.53
C LEU A 4 -2.10 -15.28 6.44
N ASN A 5 -2.85 -16.30 6.04
CA ASN A 5 -2.43 -17.22 5.00
C ASN A 5 -2.46 -16.53 3.62
N ALA A 6 -1.84 -17.17 2.62
CA ALA A 6 -1.82 -16.67 1.23
C ALA A 6 -3.23 -16.35 0.69
N PHE A 7 -4.22 -17.18 1.07
CA PHE A 7 -5.64 -16.94 0.82
C PHE A 7 -6.12 -15.58 1.36
N ASN A 8 -5.96 -15.33 2.65
CA ASN A 8 -6.43 -14.08 3.29
C ASN A 8 -5.76 -12.86 2.66
N TRP A 9 -4.47 -12.94 2.36
CA TRP A 9 -3.75 -11.87 1.67
C TRP A 9 -4.28 -11.59 0.27
N SER A 10 -4.54 -12.64 -0.50
CA SER A 10 -5.13 -12.51 -1.84
C SER A 10 -6.50 -11.83 -1.79
N LEU A 11 -7.34 -12.17 -0.81
CA LEU A 11 -8.63 -11.51 -0.61
C LEU A 11 -8.46 -10.03 -0.23
N ILE A 12 -7.60 -9.72 0.74
CA ILE A 12 -7.40 -8.33 1.19
C ILE A 12 -6.91 -7.45 0.02
N ILE A 13 -5.86 -7.89 -0.68
CA ILE A 13 -5.27 -7.14 -1.81
C ILE A 13 -6.29 -7.02 -2.95
N GLY A 14 -6.95 -8.13 -3.28
CA GLY A 14 -7.91 -8.19 -4.36
C GLY A 14 -9.14 -7.32 -4.09
N ILE A 15 -9.68 -7.32 -2.86
CA ILE A 15 -10.80 -6.46 -2.45
C ILE A 15 -10.39 -5.00 -2.51
N ILE A 16 -9.23 -4.63 -1.95
CA ILE A 16 -8.74 -3.24 -1.99
C ILE A 16 -8.58 -2.76 -3.43
N ALA A 17 -7.94 -3.56 -4.30
CA ALA A 17 -7.76 -3.23 -5.71
C ALA A 17 -9.10 -3.11 -6.45
N THR A 18 -10.04 -4.03 -6.19
CA THR A 18 -11.38 -4.02 -6.79
C THR A 18 -12.17 -2.79 -6.36
N VAL A 19 -12.18 -2.45 -5.06
CA VAL A 19 -12.89 -1.27 -4.53
C VAL A 19 -12.31 0.02 -5.12
N ILE A 20 -10.99 0.14 -5.19
CA ILE A 20 -10.32 1.28 -5.82
C ILE A 20 -10.71 1.36 -7.31
N GLY A 21 -10.61 0.24 -8.03
CA GLY A 21 -10.96 0.17 -9.45
C GLY A 21 -12.41 0.52 -9.75
N LEU A 22 -13.35 -0.05 -8.97
CA LEU A 22 -14.79 0.23 -9.09
C LEU A 22 -15.10 1.69 -8.79
N SER A 23 -14.46 2.27 -7.77
CA SER A 23 -14.65 3.69 -7.44
C SER A 23 -14.22 4.60 -8.59
N LEU A 24 -13.14 4.27 -9.31
CA LEU A 24 -12.69 5.01 -10.48
C LEU A 24 -13.61 4.83 -11.69
N LEU A 25 -14.18 3.64 -11.88
CA LEU A 25 -15.14 3.34 -12.95
C LEU A 25 -16.50 4.02 -12.73
N ALA A 26 -17.10 3.82 -11.56
CA ALA A 26 -18.46 4.27 -11.24
C ALA A 26 -18.51 5.72 -10.75
N GLY A 27 -17.40 6.26 -10.23
CA GLY A 27 -17.38 7.58 -9.59
C GLY A 27 -17.59 8.77 -10.54
N GLY A 28 -17.39 8.58 -11.85
CA GLY A 28 -17.64 9.61 -12.86
C GLY A 28 -16.99 10.96 -12.52
N GLN A 29 -17.73 12.07 -12.67
CA GLN A 29 -17.23 13.39 -12.28
C GLN A 29 -17.15 13.60 -10.75
N LYS A 30 -17.92 12.84 -9.95
CA LYS A 30 -17.99 13.00 -8.49
C LYS A 30 -16.68 12.65 -7.78
N ILE A 31 -15.87 11.76 -8.37
CA ILE A 31 -14.58 11.36 -7.78
C ILE A 31 -13.43 12.34 -8.10
N THR A 32 -13.62 13.25 -9.05
CA THR A 32 -12.63 14.27 -9.44
C THR A 32 -12.15 15.14 -8.27
N PRO A 33 -13.04 15.77 -7.47
CA PRO A 33 -12.59 16.56 -6.32
C PRO A 33 -11.86 15.71 -5.28
N LEU A 34 -12.29 14.45 -5.08
CA LEU A 34 -11.63 13.53 -4.16
C LEU A 34 -10.22 13.19 -4.63
N LEU A 35 -10.02 12.88 -5.92
CA LEU A 35 -8.70 12.58 -6.48
C LEU A 35 -7.75 13.77 -6.35
N LEU A 36 -8.22 15.00 -6.56
CA LEU A 36 -7.41 16.20 -6.42
C LEU A 36 -7.08 16.52 -4.95
N ALA A 37 -8.01 16.24 -4.03
CA ALA A 37 -7.82 16.49 -2.59
C ALA A 37 -6.96 15.42 -1.91
N LEU A 38 -7.02 14.16 -2.34
CA LEU A 38 -6.43 13.00 -1.67
C LEU A 38 -4.93 13.16 -1.36
N PRO A 39 -4.06 13.60 -2.30
CA PRO A 39 -2.63 13.78 -2.02
C PRO A 39 -2.31 14.83 -0.94
N ARG A 40 -3.26 15.72 -0.62
CA ARG A 40 -3.12 16.80 0.38
C ARG A 40 -4.09 16.65 1.57
N HIS A 41 -4.83 15.55 1.65
CA HIS A 41 -5.83 15.39 2.69
C HIS A 41 -5.18 15.09 4.04
N LYS A 42 -5.22 16.07 4.94
CA LYS A 42 -4.49 16.06 6.24
C LYS A 42 -4.82 14.85 7.11
N TRP A 43 -6.10 14.56 7.30
CA TRP A 43 -6.54 13.46 8.17
C TRP A 43 -6.15 12.09 7.61
N THR A 44 -6.30 11.88 6.30
CA THR A 44 -5.86 10.64 5.65
C THR A 44 -4.35 10.48 5.83
N GLY A 45 -3.57 11.54 5.62
CA GLY A 45 -2.13 11.52 5.87
C GLY A 45 -1.78 11.14 7.29
N ARG A 46 -2.44 11.72 8.29
CA ARG A 46 -2.19 11.40 9.71
C ARG A 46 -2.49 9.95 10.05
N ILE A 47 -3.64 9.42 9.62
CA ILE A 47 -4.04 8.03 9.86
C ILE A 47 -3.05 7.08 9.18
N LEU A 48 -2.74 7.30 7.91
CA LEU A 48 -1.79 6.47 7.18
C LEU A 48 -0.38 6.54 7.78
N ALA A 49 0.04 7.71 8.27
CA ALA A 49 1.35 7.88 8.89
C ALA A 49 1.46 7.08 10.19
N VAL A 50 0.41 7.07 11.03
CA VAL A 50 0.37 6.24 12.24
C VAL A 50 0.49 4.76 11.87
N LEU A 51 -0.28 4.30 10.89
CA LEU A 51 -0.21 2.92 10.41
C LEU A 51 1.17 2.57 9.86
N ALA A 52 1.78 3.47 9.07
CA ALA A 52 3.10 3.29 8.50
C ALA A 52 4.19 3.21 9.59
N TRP A 53 4.14 4.07 10.60
CA TRP A 53 5.11 4.08 11.70
C TRP A 53 4.98 2.85 12.60
N ILE A 54 3.77 2.51 13.02
CA ILE A 54 3.51 1.30 13.81
C ILE A 54 3.98 0.07 13.03
N GLY A 55 3.61 -0.01 11.76
CA GLY A 55 3.98 -1.11 10.90
C GLY A 55 5.50 -1.21 10.65
N THR A 56 6.18 -0.08 10.45
CA THR A 56 7.65 -0.02 10.34
C THR A 56 8.31 -0.51 11.63
N GLY A 57 7.81 -0.09 12.79
CA GLY A 57 8.24 -0.58 14.08
C GLY A 57 8.16 -2.09 14.20
N TRP A 58 7.00 -2.64 13.87
CA TRP A 58 6.79 -4.07 13.84
C TRP A 58 7.78 -4.78 12.89
N ALA A 59 7.98 -4.26 11.67
CA ALA A 59 8.91 -4.86 10.71
C ALA A 59 10.36 -4.87 11.21
N ILE A 60 10.84 -3.79 11.84
CA ILE A 60 12.18 -3.74 12.44
C ILE A 60 12.33 -4.79 13.54
N MET A 61 11.28 -5.00 14.35
CA MET A 61 11.30 -6.00 15.42
C MET A 61 11.37 -7.43 14.89
N VAL A 62 10.57 -7.74 13.86
CA VAL A 62 10.45 -9.10 13.30
C VAL A 62 11.61 -9.47 12.38
N MET A 63 12.15 -8.52 11.62
CA MET A 63 13.24 -8.81 10.68
C MET A 63 14.59 -9.03 11.42
N PRO A 64 15.41 -9.99 10.97
CA PRO A 64 16.75 -10.22 11.52
C PRO A 64 17.75 -9.22 10.94
N LEU A 65 17.64 -7.94 11.34
CA LEU A 65 18.63 -6.91 10.99
C LEU A 65 19.76 -6.91 12.02
N SER A 66 20.86 -7.60 11.72
CA SER A 66 22.02 -7.76 12.61
C SER A 66 22.51 -6.41 13.17
N MET A 67 22.61 -5.39 12.33
CA MET A 67 23.06 -4.03 12.68
C MET A 67 22.09 -3.27 13.61
N LEU A 68 20.80 -3.57 13.56
CA LEU A 68 19.76 -2.88 14.35
C LEU A 68 19.41 -3.61 15.64
N THR A 69 19.83 -4.88 15.80
CA THR A 69 19.59 -5.71 16.98
C THR A 69 19.81 -5.00 18.32
N PRO A 70 20.95 -4.33 18.59
CA PRO A 70 21.18 -3.66 19.88
C PRO A 70 20.26 -2.44 20.11
N TYR A 71 19.74 -1.85 19.04
CA TYR A 71 18.90 -0.66 19.07
C TYR A 71 17.40 -0.96 19.08
N LYS A 72 16.99 -2.23 18.93
CA LYS A 72 15.58 -2.64 18.88
C LYS A 72 14.77 -2.17 20.10
N GLN A 73 15.40 -2.10 21.27
CA GLN A 73 14.76 -1.59 22.49
C GLN A 73 14.30 -0.12 22.39
N PHE A 74 14.95 0.70 21.55
CA PHE A 74 14.60 2.11 21.37
C PHE A 74 13.50 2.33 20.33
N VAL A 75 13.18 1.33 19.52
CA VAL A 75 12.21 1.42 18.42
C VAL A 75 10.83 1.93 18.87
N PRO A 76 10.24 1.48 20.00
CA PRO A 76 8.95 2.00 20.47
C PRO A 76 8.99 3.51 20.76
N TYR A 77 10.05 3.99 21.40
CA TYR A 77 10.22 5.41 21.70
C TYR A 77 10.40 6.24 20.43
N ILE A 78 11.20 5.73 19.48
CA ILE A 78 11.41 6.39 18.18
C ILE A 78 10.09 6.52 17.43
N ILE A 79 9.23 5.49 17.44
CA ILE A 79 7.91 5.53 16.79
C ILE A 79 7.01 6.60 17.41
N ILE A 80 6.90 6.61 18.74
CA ILE A 80 6.05 7.56 19.47
C ILE A 80 6.47 9.01 19.17
N ILE A 81 7.78 9.26 19.06
CA ILE A 81 8.32 10.58 18.73
C ILE A 81 8.14 10.90 17.23
N SER A 82 8.35 9.92 16.35
CA SER A 82 8.35 10.14 14.90
C SER A 82 6.95 10.41 14.33
N ILE A 83 5.89 9.90 14.96
CA ILE A 83 4.50 10.17 14.56
C ILE A 83 4.18 11.69 14.58
N PRO A 84 4.22 12.38 15.74
CA PRO A 84 3.92 13.81 15.79
C PRO A 84 4.93 14.64 14.99
N LEU A 85 6.20 14.23 14.96
CA LEU A 85 7.23 14.93 14.18
C LEU A 85 6.93 14.88 12.68
N SER A 86 6.45 13.73 12.18
CA SER A 86 6.01 13.60 10.79
C SER A 86 4.79 14.46 10.48
N TRP A 87 3.86 14.62 11.42
CA TRP A 87 2.70 15.49 11.22
C TRP A 87 3.08 16.96 11.14
N PHE A 88 4.07 17.38 11.92
CA PHE A 88 4.52 18.78 11.97
C PHE A 88 5.38 19.15 10.76
N TRP A 89 6.35 18.32 10.38
CA TRP A 89 7.31 18.66 9.31
C TRP A 89 6.87 18.26 7.90
N LEU A 90 5.98 17.28 7.75
CA LEU A 90 5.64 16.73 6.44
C LEU A 90 4.16 16.93 6.08
N GLU A 91 3.44 17.89 6.68
CA GLU A 91 1.98 18.02 6.54
C GLU A 91 1.48 17.94 5.08
N ASP A 92 2.12 18.65 4.15
CA ASP A 92 1.74 18.69 2.72
C ASP A 92 2.12 17.44 1.91
N LEU A 93 3.05 16.63 2.42
CA LEU A 93 3.60 15.43 1.77
C LEU A 93 3.23 14.15 2.52
N LEU A 94 2.56 14.28 3.67
CA LEU A 94 2.36 13.22 4.64
C LEU A 94 1.60 12.06 4.02
N THR A 95 0.50 12.34 3.33
CA THR A 95 -0.31 11.31 2.66
C THR A 95 0.51 10.56 1.63
N CYS A 96 1.24 11.27 0.77
CA CYS A 96 2.04 10.65 -0.29
C CYS A 96 3.10 9.71 0.31
N ARG A 97 3.87 10.19 1.29
CA ARG A 97 4.94 9.41 1.93
C ARG A 97 4.42 8.27 2.79
N ALA A 98 3.32 8.48 3.52
CA ALA A 98 2.70 7.44 4.33
C ALA A 98 2.12 6.31 3.47
N THR A 99 1.44 6.63 2.36
CA THR A 99 1.03 5.63 1.37
C THR A 99 2.22 4.87 0.82
N ALA A 100 3.31 5.57 0.46
CA ALA A 100 4.53 4.95 -0.03
C ALA A 100 5.15 3.99 1.02
N GLY A 101 5.20 4.42 2.28
CA GLY A 101 5.67 3.62 3.41
C GLY A 101 4.86 2.34 3.57
N LEU A 102 3.53 2.42 3.51
CA LEU A 102 2.66 1.25 3.59
C LEU A 102 2.84 0.31 2.39
N LEU A 103 2.99 0.85 1.17
CA LEU A 103 3.25 0.07 -0.04
C LEU A 103 4.56 -0.71 0.04
N MET A 104 5.57 -0.16 0.71
CA MET A 104 6.83 -0.87 0.96
C MET A 104 6.74 -1.89 2.11
N LEU A 105 5.80 -1.69 3.03
CA LEU A 105 5.72 -2.49 4.25
C LEU A 105 4.90 -3.78 4.07
N PHE A 106 3.70 -3.69 3.49
CA PHE A 106 2.80 -4.83 3.36
C PHE A 106 3.37 -6.04 2.58
N PRO A 107 4.31 -5.87 1.61
CA PRO A 107 4.93 -7.00 0.92
C PRO A 107 5.65 -7.96 1.86
N THR A 108 6.16 -7.50 3.00
CA THR A 108 6.93 -8.33 3.94
C THR A 108 6.15 -9.54 4.45
N PRO A 109 5.01 -9.38 5.16
CA PRO A 109 4.24 -10.53 5.64
C PRO A 109 3.70 -11.38 4.48
N LEU A 110 3.34 -10.77 3.35
CA LEU A 110 2.90 -11.48 2.16
C LEU A 110 3.96 -12.45 1.63
N LEU A 111 5.19 -11.97 1.43
CA LEU A 111 6.30 -12.77 0.89
C LEU A 111 6.72 -13.88 1.85
N LEU A 112 6.66 -13.64 3.17
CA LEU A 112 6.92 -14.67 4.17
C LEU A 112 5.93 -15.85 4.05
N CYS A 113 4.66 -15.57 3.79
CA CYS A 113 3.63 -16.60 3.59
C CYS A 113 3.78 -17.33 2.24
N LEU A 114 4.19 -16.64 1.19
CA LEU A 114 4.27 -17.21 -0.16
C LEU A 114 5.55 -18.03 -0.41
N ARG A 115 6.63 -17.76 0.33
CA ARG A 115 7.93 -18.42 0.13
C ARG A 115 7.84 -19.96 0.17
N SER A 116 7.04 -20.50 1.09
CA SER A 116 6.87 -21.95 1.30
C SER A 116 5.65 -22.53 0.58
N HIS A 117 4.85 -21.72 -0.12
CA HIS A 117 3.61 -22.19 -0.74
C HIS A 117 3.91 -22.99 -2.03
N HIS A 118 3.25 -24.14 -2.25
CA HIS A 118 3.56 -25.04 -3.37
C HIS A 118 3.02 -24.59 -4.74
N SER A 119 1.90 -23.86 -4.76
CA SER A 119 1.24 -23.44 -6.01
C SER A 119 2.09 -22.48 -6.86
N PRO A 120 2.23 -22.70 -8.18
CA PRO A 120 2.98 -21.80 -9.08
C PRO A 120 2.34 -20.40 -9.18
N TRP A 121 1.03 -20.29 -8.95
CA TRP A 121 0.31 -19.03 -8.94
C TRP A 121 0.76 -18.05 -7.85
N ARG A 122 1.54 -18.52 -6.86
CA ARG A 122 2.23 -17.66 -5.89
C ARG A 122 3.08 -16.58 -6.57
N LEU A 123 3.62 -16.86 -7.75
CA LEU A 123 4.46 -15.92 -8.50
C LEU A 123 3.71 -14.65 -8.87
N VAL A 124 2.40 -14.72 -9.14
CA VAL A 124 1.58 -13.54 -9.44
C VAL A 124 1.56 -12.59 -8.24
N LEU A 125 1.32 -13.12 -7.04
CA LEU A 125 1.34 -12.33 -5.81
C LEU A 125 2.74 -11.82 -5.47
N ILE A 126 3.79 -12.63 -5.69
CA ILE A 126 5.18 -12.20 -5.49
C ILE A 126 5.52 -11.04 -6.43
N SER A 127 5.20 -11.15 -7.72
CA SER A 127 5.41 -10.07 -8.69
C SER A 127 4.64 -8.82 -8.31
N PHE A 128 3.37 -8.95 -7.90
CA PHE A 128 2.59 -7.82 -7.41
C PHE A 128 3.23 -7.16 -6.17
N ALA A 129 3.73 -7.97 -5.22
CA ALA A 129 4.41 -7.50 -4.02
C ALA A 129 5.65 -6.66 -4.36
N TYR A 130 6.48 -7.14 -5.29
CA TYR A 130 7.66 -6.41 -5.75
C TYR A 130 7.31 -5.14 -6.54
N LEU A 131 6.31 -5.19 -7.40
CA LEU A 131 5.83 -3.99 -8.10
C LEU A 131 5.33 -2.93 -7.12
N ALA A 132 4.59 -3.33 -6.09
CA ALA A 132 4.12 -2.44 -5.04
C ALA A 132 5.27 -1.88 -4.19
N LEU A 133 6.25 -2.71 -3.84
CA LEU A 133 7.47 -2.30 -3.14
C LEU A 133 8.23 -1.23 -3.94
N THR A 134 8.48 -1.49 -5.23
CA THR A 134 9.17 -0.56 -6.12
C THR A 134 8.37 0.73 -6.34
N ALA A 135 7.05 0.64 -6.55
CA ALA A 135 6.18 1.81 -6.63
C ALA A 135 6.22 2.64 -5.34
N GLY A 136 6.22 1.98 -4.18
CA GLY A 136 6.38 2.61 -2.88
C GLY A 136 7.71 3.34 -2.75
N MET A 137 8.82 2.75 -3.17
CA MET A 137 10.13 3.41 -3.18
C MET A 137 10.13 4.66 -4.08
N VAL A 138 9.58 4.56 -5.28
CA VAL A 138 9.50 5.68 -6.23
C VAL A 138 8.65 6.82 -5.67
N VAL A 139 7.47 6.52 -5.12
CA VAL A 139 6.57 7.55 -4.56
C VAL A 139 7.16 8.16 -3.28
N MET A 140 7.93 7.39 -2.51
CA MET A 140 8.62 7.90 -1.32
C MET A 140 9.68 8.95 -1.69
N LEU A 141 10.51 8.64 -2.69
CA LEU A 141 11.55 9.54 -3.21
C LEU A 141 10.95 10.74 -3.94
N TYR A 142 9.93 10.48 -4.76
CA TYR A 142 9.37 11.43 -5.69
C TYR A 142 7.84 11.57 -5.51
N PRO A 143 7.40 12.24 -4.43
CA PRO A 143 5.98 12.33 -4.05
C PRO A 143 5.11 13.04 -5.10
N TRP A 144 5.71 13.81 -6.01
CA TRP A 144 4.98 14.43 -7.13
C TRP A 144 4.40 13.42 -8.12
N HIS A 145 4.91 12.18 -8.20
CA HIS A 145 4.35 11.16 -9.08
C HIS A 145 2.91 10.81 -8.69
N MET A 146 2.64 10.66 -7.40
CA MET A 146 1.29 10.41 -6.90
C MET A 146 0.36 11.58 -7.23
N ARG A 147 0.82 12.83 -7.02
CA ARG A 147 0.05 14.03 -7.37
C ARG A 147 -0.27 14.09 -8.86
N ARG A 148 0.72 13.80 -9.72
CA ARG A 148 0.56 13.77 -11.18
C ARG A 148 -0.41 12.68 -11.62
N ALA A 149 -0.32 11.48 -11.02
CA ALA A 149 -1.23 10.39 -11.31
C ALA A 149 -2.68 10.75 -10.94
N CYS A 150 -2.90 11.26 -9.73
CA CYS A 150 -4.22 11.72 -9.29
C CYS A 150 -4.77 12.83 -10.20
N HIS A 151 -3.94 13.79 -10.60
CA HIS A 151 -4.36 14.86 -11.51
C HIS A 151 -4.67 14.35 -12.92
N ALA A 152 -3.89 13.39 -13.44
CA ALA A 152 -4.16 12.76 -14.73
C ALA A 152 -5.50 12.01 -14.74
N LEU A 153 -5.77 11.24 -13.68
CA LEU A 153 -7.04 10.53 -13.47
C LEU A 153 -8.22 11.49 -13.26
N ALA A 154 -8.00 12.64 -12.64
CA ALA A 154 -9.02 13.67 -12.48
C ALA A 154 -9.36 14.36 -13.80
N LYS A 155 -8.34 14.70 -14.61
CA LYS A 155 -8.49 15.49 -15.84
C LYS A 155 -9.09 14.69 -17.00
N ASN A 156 -8.68 13.43 -17.18
CA ASN A 156 -9.06 12.64 -18.35
C ASN A 156 -9.91 11.42 -17.95
N SER A 157 -11.16 11.41 -18.42
CA SER A 157 -12.13 10.34 -18.16
C SER A 157 -11.70 9.00 -18.76
N VAL A 158 -11.05 9.01 -19.93
CA VAL A 158 -10.57 7.79 -20.60
C VAL A 158 -9.49 7.13 -19.77
N THR A 159 -8.49 7.90 -19.31
CA THR A 159 -7.43 7.35 -18.45
C THR A 159 -7.99 6.87 -17.11
N ARG A 160 -8.99 7.56 -16.58
CA ARG A 160 -9.66 7.14 -15.34
C ARG A 160 -10.38 5.82 -15.50
N ILE A 161 -11.19 5.67 -16.55
CA ILE A 161 -11.95 4.45 -16.83
C ILE A 161 -10.99 3.30 -17.17
N ALA A 162 -9.99 3.53 -18.02
CA ALA A 162 -8.99 2.52 -18.36
C ALA A 162 -8.21 2.05 -17.12
N THR A 163 -7.78 2.97 -16.26
CA THR A 163 -7.10 2.62 -14.99
C THR A 163 -8.06 1.91 -14.06
N GLY A 164 -9.30 2.37 -13.93
CA GLY A 164 -10.33 1.72 -13.11
C GLY A 164 -10.62 0.29 -13.56
N ALA A 165 -10.79 0.07 -14.86
CA ALA A 165 -10.99 -1.25 -15.47
C ALA A 165 -9.78 -2.16 -15.23
N ALA A 166 -8.57 -1.69 -15.52
CA ALA A 166 -7.34 -2.45 -15.29
C ALA A 166 -7.18 -2.84 -13.81
N THR A 167 -7.36 -1.88 -12.89
CA THR A 167 -7.23 -2.15 -11.44
C THR A 167 -8.31 -3.12 -10.95
N THR A 168 -9.54 -3.02 -11.47
CA THR A 168 -10.64 -3.92 -11.14
C THR A 168 -10.37 -5.34 -11.64
N LEU A 169 -9.91 -5.49 -12.89
CA LEU A 169 -9.56 -6.78 -13.46
C LEU A 169 -8.41 -7.44 -12.69
N ILE A 170 -7.38 -6.68 -12.33
CA ILE A 170 -6.28 -7.16 -11.48
C ILE A 170 -6.81 -7.62 -10.12
N GLY A 171 -7.69 -6.85 -9.50
CA GLY A 171 -8.31 -7.19 -8.22
C GLY A 171 -9.11 -8.50 -8.28
N ILE A 172 -9.98 -8.64 -9.28
CA ILE A 172 -10.78 -9.85 -9.51
C ILE A 172 -9.88 -11.05 -9.79
N LEU A 173 -8.84 -10.89 -10.61
CA LEU A 173 -7.88 -11.95 -10.91
C LEU A 173 -7.13 -12.42 -9.66
N ILE A 174 -6.71 -11.49 -8.79
CA ILE A 174 -6.07 -11.83 -7.52
C ILE A 174 -7.04 -12.59 -6.60
N ILE A 175 -8.31 -12.18 -6.51
CA ILE A 175 -9.35 -12.88 -5.74
C ILE A 175 -9.56 -14.30 -6.30
N ALA A 176 -9.68 -14.43 -7.62
CA ALA A 176 -9.88 -15.72 -8.29
C ALA A 176 -8.70 -16.67 -8.04
N ILE A 177 -7.46 -16.18 -8.11
CA ILE A 177 -6.27 -16.97 -7.75
C ILE A 177 -6.32 -17.39 -6.28
N GLY A 178 -6.75 -16.51 -5.39
CA GLY A 178 -6.99 -16.83 -3.99
C GLY A 178 -7.92 -18.02 -3.80
N LEU A 179 -9.11 -17.94 -4.40
CA LEU A 179 -10.15 -18.95 -4.30
C LEU A 179 -9.77 -20.27 -4.97
N LEU A 180 -9.06 -20.23 -6.11
CA LEU A 180 -8.79 -21.43 -6.91
C LEU A 180 -7.46 -22.11 -6.59
N ALA A 181 -6.47 -21.37 -6.10
CA ALA A 181 -5.09 -21.86 -5.98
C ALA A 181 -4.51 -21.83 -4.56
N PHE A 182 -5.14 -21.13 -3.61
CA PHE A 182 -4.68 -20.98 -2.22
C PHE A 182 -5.70 -21.42 -1.16
N GLN A 183 -6.87 -21.94 -1.56
CA GLN A 183 -7.74 -22.75 -0.69
C GLN A 183 -7.07 -24.09 -0.38
#